data_AF-X6G4V7-F1
#
_entry.id   AF-X6G4V7-F1
#
_cell.length_a   1.000
_cell.length_b   1.000
_cell.length_c   1.000
_cell.angle_alpha   90.00
_cell.angle_beta   90.00
_cell.angle_gamma   90.00
#
_symmetry.space_group_name_H-M   'P 1'
#
loop_
_entity.id
_entity.type
_entity.pdbx_description
1 polymer ?
#
loop_
_entity_poly.entity_id
_entity_poly.type
_entity_poly.pdbx_seq_one_letter_code
_entity_poly.pdbx_strand_id
1 'polypeptide(L)'
;MLTQTGFLKMRRFLSPQLADRLDALDKLWDAFERIKTLEAGANKRETAAQLLDRAASAQTPKFRAFLENEASELTATGNSLRIRHSETDKEPVEAPEQVDYLHRLFSFLPWGRSRPLGRGFAAHELILEIYIRP
;
A
#
# COMPACT_ATOMS: atom_id res chain seq x y z
N MET A 1 15.74 3.10 16.96
CA MET A 1 16.79 2.71 16.01
C MET A 1 16.12 2.02 14.83
N LEU A 2 15.96 2.72 13.71
CA LEU A 2 15.54 2.09 12.45
C LEU A 2 16.66 1.12 12.06
N THR A 3 16.37 -0.18 11.96
CA THR A 3 17.39 -1.13 11.50
C THR A 3 17.72 -0.80 10.04
N GLN A 4 19.02 -0.79 9.74
CA GLN A 4 19.62 -0.47 8.44
C GLN A 4 18.98 -1.26 7.27
N THR A 5 18.28 -2.36 7.59
CA THR A 5 17.54 -3.26 6.71
C THR A 5 16.31 -2.63 6.03
N GLY A 6 15.58 -1.71 6.69
CA GLY A 6 14.39 -1.08 6.11
C GLY A 6 14.71 -0.10 4.97
N PHE A 7 15.87 0.55 5.04
CA PHE A 7 16.34 1.49 4.02
C PHE A 7 16.87 0.77 2.76
N LEU A 8 17.35 -0.47 2.92
CA LEU A 8 17.98 -1.21 1.83
C LEU A 8 17.01 -1.66 0.72
N LYS A 9 15.70 -1.75 0.98
CA LYS A 9 14.73 -2.28 0.00
C LYS A 9 13.81 -1.27 -0.67
N MET A 10 13.75 -0.01 -0.21
CA MET A 10 13.23 1.10 -1.03
C MET A 10 14.00 1.22 -2.36
N ARG A 11 15.24 0.69 -2.41
CA ARG A 11 16.07 0.61 -3.62
C ARG A 11 15.49 -0.27 -4.73
N ARG A 12 14.60 -1.23 -4.45
CA ARG A 12 14.02 -2.10 -5.50
C ARG A 12 12.98 -1.38 -6.36
N PHE A 13 12.23 -0.43 -5.78
CA PHE A 13 11.35 0.46 -6.54
C PHE A 13 12.12 1.36 -7.52
N LEU A 14 13.38 1.66 -7.16
CA LEU A 14 14.32 2.41 -7.99
C LEU A 14 15.23 1.48 -8.82
N SER A 15 14.92 0.17 -8.87
CA SER A 15 15.70 -0.77 -9.68
C SER A 15 15.51 -0.44 -11.16
N PRO A 16 16.58 -0.42 -11.98
CA PRO A 16 16.44 -0.29 -13.42
C PRO A 16 15.74 -1.51 -14.04
N GLN A 17 15.67 -2.65 -13.34
CA GLN A 17 15.05 -3.87 -13.83
C GLN A 17 13.53 -3.84 -13.58
N LEU A 18 12.75 -4.02 -14.65
CA LEU A 18 11.28 -4.02 -14.56
C LEU A 18 10.75 -5.17 -13.69
N ALA A 19 11.35 -6.36 -13.76
CA ALA A 19 10.93 -7.51 -12.97
C ALA A 19 11.03 -7.24 -11.44
N ASP A 20 12.09 -6.56 -11.00
CA ASP A 20 12.25 -6.16 -9.59
C ASP A 20 11.17 -5.17 -9.14
N ARG A 21 10.78 -4.25 -10.04
CA ARG A 21 9.75 -3.26 -9.75
C ARG A 21 8.35 -3.88 -9.74
N LEU A 22 8.07 -4.83 -10.63
CA LEU A 22 6.83 -5.60 -10.63
C LEU A 22 6.68 -6.45 -9.36
N ASP A 23 7.74 -7.15 -8.92
CA ASP A 23 7.73 -7.88 -7.63
C ASP A 23 7.49 -6.93 -6.44
N ALA A 24 8.10 -5.75 -6.47
CA ALA A 24 7.89 -4.75 -5.44
C ALA A 24 6.47 -4.16 -5.47
N LEU A 25 5.88 -4.00 -6.66
CA LEU A 25 4.52 -3.54 -6.86
C LEU A 25 3.49 -4.58 -6.37
N ASP A 26 3.71 -5.88 -6.64
CA ASP A 26 2.88 -6.98 -6.14
C ASP A 26 2.80 -6.92 -4.61
N LYS A 27 3.95 -6.85 -3.96
CA LYS A 27 4.09 -6.69 -2.49
C LYS A 27 3.42 -5.43 -1.97
N LEU A 28 3.57 -4.30 -2.67
CA LEU A 28 2.93 -3.04 -2.32
C LEU A 28 1.40 -3.12 -2.40
N TRP A 29 0.87 -3.78 -3.42
CA TRP A 29 -0.56 -4.00 -3.57
C TRP A 29 -1.11 -4.89 -2.45
N ASP A 30 -0.42 -5.99 -2.15
CA ASP A 30 -0.72 -6.88 -1.03
C ASP A 30 -0.76 -6.15 0.32
N ALA A 31 0.16 -5.20 0.53
CA ALA A 31 0.20 -4.33 1.69
C ALA A 31 -1.03 -3.43 1.81
N PHE A 32 -1.34 -2.77 0.70
CA PHE A 32 -2.48 -1.87 0.59
C PHE A 32 -3.80 -2.61 0.84
N GLU A 33 -3.93 -3.84 0.32
CA GLU A 33 -5.07 -4.71 0.58
C GLU A 33 -5.20 -5.10 2.05
N ARG A 34 -4.09 -5.48 2.70
CA ARG A 34 -4.08 -5.83 4.12
C ARG A 34 -4.47 -4.66 5.00
N ILE A 35 -3.97 -3.44 4.76
CA ILE A 35 -4.28 -2.26 5.57
C ILE A 35 -5.78 -1.96 5.64
N LYS A 36 -6.51 -2.19 4.55
CA LYS A 36 -7.98 -2.06 4.53
C LYS A 36 -8.69 -3.01 5.51
N THR A 37 -8.00 -4.02 6.04
CA THR A 37 -8.56 -5.08 6.91
C THR A 37 -7.99 -5.12 8.34
N LEU A 38 -6.94 -4.37 8.64
CA LEU A 38 -6.23 -4.47 9.93
C LEU A 38 -7.02 -3.91 11.12
N GLU A 39 -7.72 -2.79 10.96
CA GLU A 39 -8.56 -2.22 12.03
C GLU A 39 -9.98 -2.80 12.00
N ALA A 40 -10.11 -4.11 11.82
CA ALA A 40 -11.41 -4.77 11.75
C ALA A 40 -12.07 -4.85 13.15
N GLY A 41 -12.82 -3.79 13.50
CA GLY A 41 -14.05 -3.92 14.26
C GLY A 41 -15.21 -3.98 13.26
N ALA A 42 -15.96 -5.09 13.25
CA ALA A 42 -17.23 -5.38 12.54
C ALA A 42 -17.43 -4.99 11.06
N ASN A 43 -17.04 -3.80 10.58
CA ASN A 43 -17.37 -3.24 9.27
C ASN A 43 -16.12 -2.73 8.50
N LYS A 44 -15.71 -3.46 7.44
CA LYS A 44 -14.54 -3.12 6.60
C LYS A 44 -14.53 -1.69 6.04
N ARG A 45 -15.71 -1.11 5.78
CA ARG A 45 -15.85 0.27 5.28
C ARG A 45 -15.52 1.33 6.34
N GLU A 46 -15.88 1.06 7.60
CA GLU A 46 -15.60 1.97 8.72
C GLU A 46 -14.10 2.01 9.03
N THR A 47 -13.41 0.87 8.91
CA THR A 47 -11.96 0.76 9.03
C THR A 47 -11.22 1.66 8.02
N ALA A 48 -11.60 1.58 6.74
CA ALA A 48 -10.98 2.39 5.69
C ALA A 48 -11.24 3.89 5.92
N ALA A 49 -12.48 4.27 6.27
CA ALA A 49 -12.82 5.65 6.59
C ALA A 49 -11.99 6.20 7.76
N GLN A 50 -11.81 5.42 8.84
CA GLN A 50 -10.99 5.81 9.98
C GLN A 50 -9.51 6.00 9.64
N LEU A 51 -8.96 5.19 8.72
CA LEU A 51 -7.58 5.37 8.25
C LEU A 51 -7.42 6.67 7.48
N LEU A 52 -8.39 6.98 6.60
CA LEU A 52 -8.40 8.23 5.83
C LEU A 52 -8.66 9.45 6.75
N ASP A 53 -9.54 9.32 7.74
CA ASP A 53 -9.82 10.35 8.75
C ASP A 53 -8.62 10.64 9.65
N ARG A 54 -7.71 9.67 9.82
CA ARG A 54 -6.44 9.87 10.53
C ARG A 54 -5.36 10.45 9.61
N ALA A 55 -5.41 10.16 8.32
CA ALA A 55 -4.49 10.70 7.33
C ALA A 55 -4.80 12.16 7.03
N ALA A 56 -6.08 12.51 6.96
CA ALA A 56 -6.53 13.88 6.91
C ALA A 56 -6.60 14.47 8.31
N SER A 57 -6.04 15.65 8.52
CA SER A 57 -6.30 16.39 9.76
C SER A 57 -7.76 16.87 9.74
N ALA A 58 -8.43 16.94 10.90
CA ALA A 58 -9.79 17.46 11.03
C ALA A 58 -9.95 18.89 10.47
N GLN A 59 -8.85 19.62 10.39
CA GLN A 59 -8.72 20.97 9.85
C GLN A 59 -8.59 20.99 8.32
N THR A 60 -8.57 19.83 7.65
CA THR A 60 -8.34 19.68 6.20
C THR A 60 -9.41 18.84 5.49
N PRO A 61 -10.70 19.21 5.57
CA PRO A 61 -11.81 18.41 5.01
C PRO A 61 -11.74 18.21 3.50
N LYS A 62 -11.21 19.20 2.74
CA LYS A 62 -11.00 19.06 1.29
C LYS A 62 -9.96 17.97 0.97
N PHE A 63 -8.90 17.89 1.76
CA PHE A 63 -7.88 16.86 1.61
C PHE A 63 -8.43 15.48 1.95
N ARG A 64 -9.30 15.37 2.95
CA ARG A 64 -9.99 14.12 3.29
C ARG A 64 -10.83 13.58 2.13
N ALA A 65 -11.60 14.43 1.47
CA ALA A 65 -12.39 14.04 0.31
C ALA A 65 -11.52 13.63 -0.89
N PHE A 66 -10.42 14.36 -1.13
CA PHE A 66 -9.44 14.00 -2.14
C PHE A 66 -8.84 12.61 -1.90
N LEU A 67 -8.41 12.33 -0.65
CA LEU A 67 -7.86 11.02 -0.28
C LEU A 67 -8.87 9.88 -0.45
N GLU A 68 -10.16 10.12 -0.21
CA GLU A 68 -11.20 9.11 -0.42
C GLU A 68 -11.38 8.74 -1.87
N ASN A 69 -11.50 9.76 -2.72
CA ASN A 69 -11.64 9.58 -4.16
C ASN A 69 -10.41 8.87 -4.72
N GLU A 70 -9.21 9.31 -4.34
CA GLU A 70 -7.97 8.69 -4.79
C GLU A 70 -7.87 7.23 -4.32
N ALA A 71 -8.20 6.92 -3.07
CA ALA A 71 -8.18 5.54 -2.57
C ALA A 71 -9.19 4.64 -3.30
N SER A 72 -10.35 5.18 -3.66
CA SER A 72 -11.38 4.47 -4.43
C SER A 72 -10.90 4.19 -5.86
N GLU A 73 -10.37 5.20 -6.55
CA GLU A 73 -9.82 5.09 -7.91
C GLU A 73 -8.63 4.12 -7.96
N LEU A 74 -7.74 4.17 -6.98
CA LEU A 74 -6.60 3.25 -6.86
C LEU A 74 -7.07 1.81 -6.64
N THR A 75 -8.12 1.61 -5.84
CA THR A 75 -8.69 0.29 -5.64
C THR A 75 -9.32 -0.25 -6.92
N ALA A 76 -10.08 0.58 -7.65
CA ALA A 76 -10.67 0.19 -8.93
C ALA A 76 -9.60 -0.13 -9.99
N THR A 77 -8.57 0.73 -10.09
CA THR A 77 -7.43 0.54 -11.00
C THR A 77 -6.68 -0.75 -10.68
N GLY A 78 -6.28 -0.97 -9.43
CA GLY A 78 -5.54 -2.17 -9.05
C GLY A 78 -6.34 -3.46 -9.13
N ASN A 79 -7.68 -3.38 -9.05
CA ASN A 79 -8.55 -4.53 -9.32
C ASN A 79 -8.69 -4.85 -10.81
N SER A 80 -8.43 -3.90 -11.70
CA SER A 80 -8.57 -4.06 -13.16
C SER A 80 -7.27 -4.52 -13.84
N LEU A 81 -6.12 -4.20 -13.23
CA LEU A 81 -4.79 -4.54 -13.72
C LEU A 81 -4.27 -5.83 -13.08
N ARG A 82 -3.47 -6.59 -13.83
CA ARG A 82 -2.70 -7.75 -13.35
C ARG A 82 -1.48 -7.25 -12.60
N ILE A 83 -1.70 -6.84 -11.35
CA ILE A 83 -0.61 -6.49 -10.43
C ILE A 83 -0.01 -7.76 -9.83
N ARG A 84 -0.86 -8.76 -9.53
CA ARG A 84 -0.41 -10.08 -9.10
C ARG A 84 -0.14 -10.96 -10.31
N HIS A 85 0.97 -11.69 -10.29
CA HIS A 85 1.31 -12.64 -11.37
C HIS A 85 0.25 -13.74 -11.58
N SER A 86 -0.53 -14.08 -10.55
CA SER A 86 -1.59 -15.09 -10.59
C SER A 86 -2.89 -14.62 -11.25
N GLU A 87 -3.11 -13.32 -11.42
CA GLU A 87 -4.35 -12.73 -11.95
C GLU A 87 -4.35 -12.70 -13.49
N THR A 88 -4.26 -13.89 -14.10
CA THR A 88 -4.12 -14.08 -15.56
C THR A 88 -5.31 -13.61 -16.40
N ASP A 89 -6.42 -13.26 -15.76
CA ASP A 89 -7.65 -12.73 -16.36
C ASP A 89 -7.65 -11.20 -16.54
N LYS A 90 -6.68 -10.50 -15.92
CA LYS A 90 -6.58 -9.03 -15.94
C LYS A 90 -5.57 -8.52 -16.97
N GLU A 91 -5.70 -7.24 -17.31
CA GLU A 91 -4.79 -6.53 -18.22
C GLU A 91 -3.37 -6.42 -17.62
N PRO A 92 -2.31 -6.83 -18.34
CA PRO A 92 -0.96 -6.83 -17.81
C PRO A 92 -0.39 -5.42 -17.59
N VAL A 93 0.40 -5.27 -16.52
CA VAL A 93 1.26 -4.11 -16.33
C VAL A 93 2.61 -4.41 -17.00
N GLU A 94 2.89 -3.77 -18.13
CA GLU A 94 4.05 -4.09 -18.98
C GLU A 94 5.06 -2.95 -19.07
N ALA A 95 4.61 -1.71 -18.81
CA ALA A 95 5.43 -0.53 -18.97
C ALA A 95 6.01 -0.04 -17.62
N PRO A 96 7.31 0.32 -17.56
CA PRO A 96 7.91 1.02 -16.43
C PRO A 96 7.07 2.16 -15.85
N GLU A 97 6.48 2.97 -16.72
CA GLU A 97 5.72 4.17 -16.37
C GLU A 97 4.43 3.81 -15.62
N GLN A 98 3.79 2.68 -15.97
CA GLN A 98 2.63 2.16 -15.26
C GLN A 98 3.01 1.73 -13.84
N VAL A 99 4.15 1.06 -13.70
CA VAL A 99 4.66 0.63 -12.40
C VAL A 99 5.01 1.83 -11.53
N ASP A 100 5.69 2.81 -12.10
CA ASP A 100 6.09 4.05 -11.41
C ASP A 100 4.86 4.86 -10.97
N TYR A 101 3.80 4.90 -11.80
CA TYR A 101 2.53 5.50 -11.43
C TYR A 101 1.86 4.77 -10.25
N LEU A 102 1.82 3.44 -10.29
CA LEU A 102 1.16 2.63 -9.25
C LEU A 102 1.94 2.62 -7.93
N HIS A 103 3.24 2.96 -7.92
CA HIS A 103 3.99 3.17 -6.68
C HIS A 103 3.39 4.24 -5.76
N ARG A 104 2.50 5.12 -6.26
CA ARG A 104 1.75 6.05 -5.40
C ARG A 104 0.93 5.37 -4.31
N LEU A 105 0.59 4.08 -4.45
CA LEU A 105 0.00 3.26 -3.38
C LEU A 105 0.80 3.32 -2.07
N PHE A 106 2.12 3.55 -2.16
CA PHE A 106 2.99 3.71 -1.01
C PHE A 106 2.57 4.88 -0.10
N SER A 107 1.94 5.93 -0.64
CA SER A 107 1.47 7.08 0.14
C SER A 107 0.40 6.72 1.18
N PHE A 108 -0.31 5.61 0.96
CA PHE A 108 -1.33 5.09 1.87
C PHE A 108 -0.76 4.16 2.94
N LEU A 109 0.50 3.75 2.83
CA LEU A 109 1.15 2.93 3.85
C LEU A 109 1.56 3.80 5.04
N PRO A 110 1.17 3.47 6.28
CA PRO A 110 1.57 4.20 7.47
C PRO A 110 3.05 3.94 7.80
N TRP A 111 3.95 4.70 7.18
CA TRP A 111 5.38 4.64 7.49
C TRP A 111 5.71 5.35 8.82
N GLY A 112 6.42 4.67 9.73
CA GLY A 112 6.98 5.27 10.94
C GLY A 112 6.03 5.45 12.15
N ARG A 113 4.81 4.89 12.12
CA ARG A 113 3.91 4.95 13.29
C ARG A 113 4.05 3.69 14.15
N SER A 114 4.65 3.84 15.34
CA SER A 114 4.83 2.77 16.34
C SER A 114 3.56 2.36 17.11
N ARG A 115 2.36 2.75 16.66
CA ARG A 115 1.12 2.28 17.31
C ARG A 115 0.72 0.93 16.73
N PRO A 116 0.42 -0.07 17.58
CA PRO A 116 -0.12 -1.33 17.09
C PRO A 116 -1.45 -1.04 16.40
N LEU A 117 -1.54 -1.39 15.12
CA LEU A 117 -2.83 -1.54 14.47
C LEU A 117 -3.51 -2.72 15.17
N GLY A 118 -4.77 -2.58 15.54
CA GLY A 118 -5.47 -3.56 16.39
C GLY A 118 -5.23 -5.02 15.92
N ARG A 119 -5.05 -5.94 16.89
CA ARG A 119 -4.51 -7.32 16.74
C ARG A 119 -3.02 -7.39 16.39
N GLY A 120 -2.15 -6.98 17.32
CA GLY A 120 -0.77 -7.49 17.43
C GLY A 120 0.22 -7.15 16.30
N PHE A 121 -0.23 -6.69 15.15
CA PHE A 121 0.63 -6.33 14.02
C PHE A 121 0.95 -4.84 14.06
N ALA A 122 2.19 -4.50 14.37
CA ALA A 122 2.66 -3.14 14.15
C ALA A 122 2.66 -2.86 12.63
N ALA A 123 2.30 -1.64 12.21
CA ALA A 123 2.46 -1.21 10.82
C ALA A 123 3.89 -1.47 10.30
N HIS A 124 4.87 -1.34 11.19
CA HIS A 124 6.24 -1.74 10.96
C HIS A 124 6.37 -3.23 10.62
N GLU A 125 5.70 -4.15 11.33
CA GLU A 125 5.78 -5.59 11.05
C GLU A 125 5.12 -5.98 9.73
N LEU A 126 4.03 -5.34 9.30
CA LEU A 126 3.52 -5.54 7.94
C LEU A 126 4.55 -5.09 6.92
N ILE A 127 5.12 -3.90 7.09
CA ILE A 127 6.19 -3.42 6.23
C ILE A 127 7.40 -4.38 6.30
N LEU A 128 7.72 -4.97 7.45
CA LEU A 128 8.75 -6.00 7.51
C LEU A 128 8.32 -7.30 6.83
N GLU A 129 7.06 -7.72 6.88
CA GLU A 129 6.59 -8.97 6.26
C GLU A 129 6.51 -8.83 4.73
N ILE A 130 6.03 -7.69 4.26
CA ILE A 130 5.99 -7.27 2.85
C ILE A 130 7.41 -7.07 2.29
N TYR A 131 8.36 -6.60 3.12
CA TYR A 131 9.70 -6.25 2.65
C TYR A 131 10.81 -7.23 3.06
N ILE A 132 10.68 -8.14 4.03
CA ILE A 132 11.80 -8.97 4.55
C ILE A 132 11.66 -10.45 4.27
N ARG A 133 10.46 -11.04 4.15
CA ARG A 133 10.36 -12.48 3.83
C ARG A 133 10.61 -12.75 2.34
N PRO A 134 11.37 -13.81 2.00
CA PRO A 134 11.57 -14.25 0.62
C PRO A 134 10.28 -14.73 -0.02
#